data_AF-A0A2S0KRF4-F1
#
_entry.id   AF-A0A2S0KRF4-F1
#
_cell.length_a   1.000
_cell.length_b   1.000
_cell.length_c   1.000
_cell.angle_alpha   90.00
_cell.angle_beta   90.00
_cell.angle_gamma   90.00
#
_symmetry.space_group_name_H-M   'P 1'
#
loop_
_entity.id
_entity.type
_entity.pdbx_description
1 polymer ?
#
loop_
_entity_poly.entity_id
_entity_poly.type
_entity_poly.pdbx_seq_one_letter_code
_entity_poly.pdbx_strand_id
1 'polypeptide(L)'
;MKWKNKCGADGLNACTKVGMLLAAVCLIAGLCHAEEGKIFPIAGAPDLEKLDWKASDEYCRVEMRNGRKFLVIDVPQGKEKGSHWFRAAFDPAPLRGKNVTFLFRYRTQNVSTPPKKYYGSKFMVSYRDASSGEKLWPDAGLQEGNVSWCDGALQVTFRPGAADAEVMLGLQEVSGRIEFEFDSLRSGSVFSPAARINLDYKVKYPQKSEKHSRLRGMMSPAGPMTEEMFRTLKQWNVNLVRMQIMRNWNKLNTELDLDEYYRWLDKRLDEIENATRLAEKYGIRLIIDLHSPPGGKSSLNHMRMFCEKKYADAFLDCWRRIAARFKGNPAIYAYNLLNEPVQAVPAPYDYWNLQRMAAAAVREIDPDTAIMIESNEASRPRAFAYLSPLRMDNIIYQVHMYMPLTYTHQRIRTAGPPIGYPGMIDGEMWNKEKIRETLQPVRDFQLRHNARIYVGEFSAVAWAPGADRYLQDCIDIFEEYGWEWSYHAFREWNGWSVEHEGTGPDNIRPAKNTRRREVLLKAFRKNNK
;
A
#
# COMPACT_ATOMS: atom_id res chain seq x y z
N MET A 1 76.45 -17.29 -7.18
CA MET A 1 76.81 -18.22 -8.28
C MET A 1 75.50 -18.60 -8.96
N LYS A 2 75.15 -18.07 -10.16
CA LYS A 2 75.45 -18.62 -11.51
C LYS A 2 75.32 -20.16 -11.52
N TRP A 3 74.50 -20.79 -12.36
CA TRP A 3 74.60 -20.92 -13.83
C TRP A 3 73.21 -21.31 -14.39
N LYS A 4 72.52 -20.56 -15.27
CA LYS A 4 72.61 -20.40 -16.75
C LYS A 4 72.66 -21.70 -17.60
N ASN A 5 71.58 -21.95 -18.34
CA ASN A 5 71.45 -22.54 -19.70
C ASN A 5 70.12 -21.97 -20.28
N LYS A 6 70.05 -21.18 -21.37
CA LYS A 6 70.19 -21.46 -22.83
C LYS A 6 69.46 -22.75 -23.24
N CYS A 7 68.59 -22.84 -24.25
CA CYS A 7 68.00 -22.00 -25.30
C CYS A 7 66.64 -22.68 -25.63
N GLY A 8 65.57 -21.97 -25.97
CA GLY A 8 65.20 -21.74 -27.38
C GLY A 8 63.92 -22.50 -27.77
N ALA A 9 63.32 -22.05 -28.87
CA ALA A 9 62.13 -22.55 -29.56
C ALA A 9 60.78 -21.94 -29.15
N ASP A 10 60.21 -21.26 -30.15
CA ASP A 10 58.99 -20.49 -30.18
C ASP A 10 57.72 -21.29 -29.90
N GLY A 11 56.71 -20.59 -29.38
CA GLY A 11 55.32 -21.00 -29.44
C GLY A 11 54.61 -20.99 -28.09
N LEU A 12 54.30 -19.82 -27.53
CA LEU A 12 53.24 -19.71 -26.53
C LEU A 12 52.49 -18.38 -26.62
N ASN A 13 51.24 -18.50 -27.06
CA ASN A 13 50.05 -17.83 -26.51
C ASN A 13 50.03 -16.30 -26.48
N ALA A 14 49.41 -15.76 -27.54
CA ALA A 14 48.73 -14.47 -27.51
C ALA A 14 47.64 -14.48 -26.42
N CYS A 15 47.98 -13.96 -25.25
CA CYS A 15 47.03 -13.66 -24.18
C CYS A 15 47.40 -12.32 -23.55
N THR A 16 47.12 -11.22 -24.27
CA THR A 16 46.95 -9.88 -23.70
C THR A 16 46.52 -8.92 -24.81
N LYS A 17 45.21 -8.79 -25.02
CA LYS A 17 44.51 -7.61 -25.58
C LYS A 17 43.03 -7.92 -25.81
N VAL A 18 42.26 -8.07 -24.74
CA VAL A 18 40.82 -7.75 -24.74
C VAL A 18 40.48 -7.27 -23.32
N GLY A 19 40.57 -5.97 -23.10
CA GLY A 19 40.17 -5.34 -21.86
C GLY A 19 39.64 -3.95 -22.18
N MET A 20 38.40 -3.69 -21.78
CA MET A 20 37.62 -2.46 -21.98
C MET A 20 36.97 -2.27 -23.34
N LEU A 21 35.98 -3.12 -23.63
CA LEU A 21 34.76 -2.66 -24.31
C LEU A 21 33.57 -3.06 -23.44
N LEU A 22 33.44 -2.41 -22.29
CA LEU A 22 32.27 -2.55 -21.42
C LEU A 22 31.30 -1.44 -21.79
N ALA A 23 30.12 -1.89 -22.23
CA ALA A 23 29.03 -1.12 -22.74
C ALA A 23 28.78 0.18 -21.94
N ALA A 24 28.90 1.31 -22.63
CA ALA A 24 28.22 2.53 -22.28
C ALA A 24 26.70 2.30 -22.46
N VAL A 25 26.09 1.53 -21.57
CA VAL A 25 24.65 1.60 -21.35
C VAL A 25 24.44 2.86 -20.55
N CYS A 26 23.71 3.79 -21.16
CA CYS A 26 23.26 5.05 -20.57
C CYS A 26 22.69 4.85 -19.16
N LEU A 27 23.57 4.95 -18.15
CA LEU A 27 23.24 5.42 -16.82
C LEU A 27 22.96 6.91 -16.95
N ILE A 28 21.82 7.25 -17.55
CA ILE A 28 21.10 8.43 -17.10
C ILE A 28 20.58 8.04 -15.73
N ALA A 29 21.46 8.13 -14.73
CA ALA A 29 21.06 8.35 -13.36
C ALA A 29 20.33 9.68 -13.38
N GLY A 30 19.04 9.62 -13.71
CA GLY A 30 18.10 10.67 -13.36
C GLY A 30 18.14 10.73 -11.84
N LEU A 31 19.03 11.57 -11.32
CA LEU A 31 18.84 12.29 -10.07
C LEU A 31 17.55 13.10 -10.25
N CYS A 32 16.41 12.42 -10.26
CA CYS A 32 15.16 13.02 -9.85
C CYS A 32 15.37 13.33 -8.38
N HIS A 33 15.95 14.50 -8.12
CA HIS A 33 15.70 15.20 -6.88
C HIS A 33 14.18 15.16 -6.70
N ALA A 34 13.71 14.57 -5.61
CA ALA A 34 12.33 14.72 -5.22
C ALA A 34 12.10 16.24 -5.14
N GLU A 35 11.41 16.81 -6.12
CA GLU A 35 10.98 18.21 -6.05
C GLU A 35 10.20 18.35 -4.73
N GLU A 36 10.67 19.24 -3.87
CA GLU A 36 10.02 19.54 -2.59
C GLU A 36 8.52 19.74 -2.80
N GLY A 37 7.71 19.01 -2.04
CA GLY A 37 6.30 19.36 -1.81
C GLY A 37 5.36 19.36 -3.02
N LYS A 38 5.68 18.70 -4.14
CA LYS A 38 4.82 18.74 -5.34
C LYS A 38 3.45 18.12 -5.07
N ILE A 39 2.41 18.94 -5.09
CA ILE A 39 1.02 18.53 -5.17
C ILE A 39 0.50 18.90 -6.56
N PHE A 40 -0.23 17.98 -7.19
CA PHE A 40 -0.97 18.25 -8.41
C PHE A 40 -2.33 18.86 -8.09
N PRO A 41 -2.72 19.93 -8.78
CA PRO A 41 -4.01 20.57 -8.56
C PRO A 41 -5.14 19.58 -8.86
N ILE A 42 -6.15 19.58 -8.00
CA ILE A 42 -7.42 18.92 -8.26
C ILE A 42 -8.41 20.02 -8.63
N ALA A 43 -9.11 19.86 -9.75
CA ALA A 43 -10.14 20.81 -10.16
C ALA A 43 -11.19 20.97 -9.04
N GLY A 44 -11.34 22.21 -8.56
CA GLY A 44 -12.24 22.59 -7.48
C GLY A 44 -11.75 22.29 -6.05
N ALA A 45 -10.50 21.86 -5.86
CA ALA A 45 -9.90 21.81 -4.53
C ALA A 45 -9.65 23.23 -3.98
N PRO A 46 -9.81 23.45 -2.67
CA PRO A 46 -9.72 24.78 -2.11
C PRO A 46 -8.29 25.31 -2.21
N ASP A 47 -8.17 26.51 -2.78
CA ASP A 47 -6.96 27.32 -2.64
C ASP A 47 -6.94 27.88 -1.21
N LEU A 48 -6.20 27.19 -0.33
CA LEU A 48 -6.21 27.47 1.11
C LEU A 48 -5.75 28.90 1.44
N GLU A 49 -4.93 29.52 0.60
CA GLU A 49 -4.49 30.91 0.81
C GLU A 49 -5.61 31.93 0.56
N LYS A 50 -6.60 31.56 -0.26
CA LYS A 50 -7.72 32.44 -0.65
C LYS A 50 -8.99 32.24 0.17
N LEU A 51 -9.00 31.28 1.09
CA LEU A 51 -10.17 31.07 1.95
C LEU A 51 -10.34 32.21 2.97
N ASP A 52 -11.60 32.46 3.35
CA ASP A 52 -11.96 33.40 4.40
C ASP A 52 -11.69 32.78 5.78
N TRP A 53 -10.45 32.86 6.25
CA TRP A 53 -10.01 32.33 7.53
C TRP A 53 -10.51 33.16 8.71
N LYS A 54 -11.26 32.52 9.61
CA LYS A 54 -11.81 33.11 10.83
C LYS A 54 -11.14 32.54 12.07
N ALA A 55 -10.59 33.42 12.89
CA ALA A 55 -10.16 33.10 14.25
C ALA A 55 -11.36 32.80 15.15
N SER A 56 -11.25 31.81 16.04
CA SER A 56 -12.29 31.49 17.02
C SER A 56 -12.35 32.47 18.20
N ASP A 57 -11.21 33.03 18.58
CA ASP A 57 -11.02 33.80 19.82
C ASP A 57 -9.72 34.63 19.80
N GLU A 58 -9.44 35.33 20.89
CA GLU A 58 -8.25 36.17 21.08
C GLU A 58 -6.89 35.44 21.07
N TYR A 59 -6.87 34.11 21.23
CA TYR A 59 -5.62 33.33 21.23
C TYR A 59 -5.10 33.06 19.82
N CYS A 60 -5.95 33.30 18.82
CA CYS A 60 -5.66 33.07 17.41
C CYS A 60 -5.29 34.40 16.72
N ARG A 61 -4.06 34.52 16.23
CA ARG A 61 -3.58 35.73 15.53
C ARG A 61 -2.73 35.39 14.31
N VAL A 62 -2.75 36.31 13.35
CA VAL A 62 -1.87 36.26 12.19
C VAL A 62 -0.61 37.07 12.52
N GLU A 63 0.56 36.45 12.38
CA GLU A 63 1.84 37.14 12.56
C GLU A 63 2.63 37.18 11.26
N MET A 64 3.29 38.32 10.99
CA MET A 64 4.24 38.46 9.90
C MET A 64 5.66 38.39 10.47
N ARG A 65 6.49 37.47 9.98
CA ARG A 65 7.91 37.35 10.37
C ARG A 65 8.78 37.15 9.16
N ASN A 66 9.77 38.00 8.96
CA ASN A 66 10.70 37.96 7.82
C ASN A 66 9.97 37.85 6.46
N GLY A 67 8.89 38.60 6.30
CA GLY A 67 8.07 38.60 5.08
C GLY A 67 7.15 37.38 4.89
N ARG A 68 7.13 36.42 5.82
CA ARG A 68 6.25 35.25 5.78
C ARG A 68 5.10 35.39 6.76
N LYS A 69 3.94 34.84 6.38
CA LYS A 69 2.71 34.86 7.17
C LYS A 69 2.58 33.58 7.99
N PHE A 70 2.22 33.72 9.26
CA PHE A 70 2.02 32.61 10.19
C PHE A 70 0.64 32.69 10.83
N LEU A 71 -0.05 31.56 10.92
CA LEU A 71 -1.22 31.40 11.78
C LEU A 71 -0.74 30.91 13.15
N VAL A 72 -0.90 31.73 14.18
CA VAL A 72 -0.40 31.46 15.52
C VAL A 72 -1.58 31.28 16.46
N ILE A 73 -1.60 30.15 17.15
CA ILE A 73 -2.56 29.84 18.21
C ILE A 73 -1.74 29.64 19.48
N ASP A 74 -2.01 30.45 20.49
CA ASP A 74 -1.21 30.52 21.73
C ASP A 74 -2.14 30.58 22.94
N VAL A 75 -2.45 29.41 23.50
CA VAL A 75 -3.45 29.23 24.55
C VAL A 75 -2.75 29.17 25.90
N PRO A 76 -2.98 30.12 26.82
CA PRO A 76 -2.38 30.11 28.15
C PRO A 76 -2.83 28.91 28.98
N GLN A 77 -1.98 28.50 29.93
CA GLN A 77 -2.37 27.51 30.93
C GLN A 77 -3.58 28.02 31.75
N GLY A 78 -4.53 27.13 32.02
CA GLY A 78 -5.82 27.47 32.65
C GLY A 78 -6.89 27.98 31.69
N LYS A 79 -6.59 28.08 30.39
CA LYS A 79 -7.52 28.49 29.32
C LYS A 79 -7.73 27.40 28.28
N GLU A 80 -7.50 26.13 28.63
CA GLU A 80 -7.52 24.98 27.72
C GLU A 80 -8.91 24.70 27.10
N LYS A 81 -9.97 25.03 27.84
CA LYS A 81 -11.33 24.57 27.57
C LYS A 81 -11.83 25.09 26.22
N GLY A 82 -12.27 24.17 25.36
CA GLY A 82 -12.87 24.48 24.07
C GLY A 82 -11.94 24.24 22.89
N SER A 83 -12.17 25.00 21.82
CA SER A 83 -11.44 24.86 20.55
C SER A 83 -10.96 26.24 20.11
N HIS A 84 -9.64 26.37 20.01
CA HIS A 84 -8.91 27.59 19.70
C HIS A 84 -8.23 27.39 18.34
N TRP A 85 -8.87 27.86 17.27
CA TRP A 85 -8.38 27.60 15.91
C TRP A 85 -8.74 28.69 14.93
N PHE A 86 -8.05 28.64 13.79
CA PHE A 86 -8.56 29.22 12.56
C PHE A 86 -9.45 28.21 11.86
N ARG A 87 -10.55 28.68 11.26
CA ARG A 87 -11.42 27.88 10.41
C ARG A 87 -11.77 28.60 9.12
N ALA A 88 -11.98 27.85 8.06
CA ALA A 88 -12.49 28.38 6.81
C ALA A 88 -13.38 27.37 6.09
N ALA A 89 -14.50 27.84 5.56
CA ALA A 89 -15.43 27.03 4.78
C ALA A 89 -14.98 26.95 3.31
N PHE A 90 -15.30 25.83 2.65
CA PHE A 90 -15.12 25.67 1.21
C PHE A 90 -16.20 24.74 0.64
N ASP A 91 -16.42 24.81 -0.68
CA ASP A 91 -17.37 23.94 -1.37
C ASP A 91 -16.72 22.57 -1.66
N PRO A 92 -17.21 21.46 -1.06
CA PRO A 92 -16.68 20.13 -1.35
C PRO A 92 -17.32 19.47 -2.58
N ALA A 93 -18.32 20.09 -3.23
CA ALA A 93 -19.03 19.48 -4.35
C ALA A 93 -18.09 19.01 -5.48
N PRO A 94 -17.05 19.78 -5.89
CA PRO A 94 -16.10 19.33 -6.90
C PRO A 94 -15.21 18.15 -6.45
N LEU A 95 -15.20 17.84 -5.15
CA LEU A 95 -14.31 16.87 -4.52
C LEU A 95 -14.98 15.53 -4.23
N ARG A 96 -16.31 15.46 -4.36
CA ARG A 96 -17.10 14.23 -4.18
C ARG A 96 -16.49 13.06 -4.97
N GLY A 97 -16.25 11.95 -4.28
CA GLY A 97 -15.62 10.74 -4.82
C GLY A 97 -14.09 10.82 -4.99
N LYS A 98 -13.46 11.96 -4.67
CA LYS A 98 -12.02 12.17 -4.83
C LYS A 98 -11.27 12.05 -3.51
N ASN A 99 -10.01 11.67 -3.61
CA ASN A 99 -9.03 11.82 -2.55
C ASN A 99 -8.33 13.17 -2.67
N VAL A 100 -8.27 13.91 -1.57
CA VAL A 100 -7.59 15.20 -1.49
C VAL A 100 -6.60 15.14 -0.34
N THR A 101 -5.34 15.43 -0.63
CA THR A 101 -4.29 15.66 0.34
C THR A 101 -4.21 17.15 0.64
N PHE A 102 -4.20 17.49 1.92
CA PHE A 102 -3.86 18.79 2.46
C PHE A 102 -2.44 18.70 3.02
N LEU A 103 -1.54 19.60 2.60
CA LEU A 103 -0.18 19.72 3.15
C LEU A 103 -0.02 21.06 3.86
N PHE A 104 0.82 21.07 4.88
CA PHE A 104 1.11 22.25 5.68
C PHE A 104 2.42 22.04 6.44
N ARG A 105 3.05 23.12 6.90
CA ARG A 105 4.18 23.09 7.83
C ARG A 105 3.74 23.66 9.16
N TYR A 106 4.14 23.01 10.23
CA TYR A 106 3.77 23.41 11.59
C TYR A 106 4.92 23.21 12.58
N ARG A 107 4.79 23.85 13.73
CA ARG A 107 5.58 23.59 14.93
C ARG A 107 4.72 23.74 16.17
N THR A 108 5.11 23.08 17.27
CA THR A 108 4.46 23.22 18.58
C THR A 108 5.47 23.60 19.65
N GLN A 109 5.04 24.37 20.64
CA GLN A 109 5.83 24.75 21.80
C GLN A 109 5.00 24.56 23.06
N ASN A 110 5.49 23.71 23.96
CA ASN A 110 4.88 23.42 25.26
C ASN A 110 3.38 23.07 25.20
N VAL A 111 2.94 22.36 24.14
CA VAL A 111 1.54 21.92 24.07
C VAL A 111 1.29 20.85 25.13
N SER A 112 0.32 21.08 26.00
CA SER A 112 0.00 20.20 27.13
C SER A 112 -0.54 18.84 26.68
N THR A 113 -0.37 17.81 27.50
CA THR A 113 -0.95 16.49 27.24
C THR A 113 -2.49 16.56 27.17
N PRO A 114 -3.12 16.11 26.07
CA PRO A 114 -4.56 16.19 25.92
C PRO A 114 -5.29 15.24 26.88
N PRO A 115 -6.45 15.65 27.44
CA PRO A 115 -7.20 14.82 28.38
C PRO A 115 -7.84 13.60 27.71
N LYS A 116 -7.96 13.61 26.37
CA LYS A 116 -8.42 12.48 25.56
C LYS A 116 -7.64 12.42 24.26
N LYS A 117 -7.44 11.21 23.74
CA LYS A 117 -6.64 10.94 22.52
C LYS A 117 -7.11 11.65 21.23
N TYR A 118 -8.33 12.19 21.23
CA TYR A 118 -8.92 12.88 20.08
C TYR A 118 -8.93 14.40 20.23
N TYR A 119 -8.36 14.93 21.31
CA TYR A 119 -8.11 16.36 21.50
C TYR A 119 -6.66 16.71 21.12
N GLY A 120 -6.19 17.90 21.48
CA GLY A 120 -4.80 18.32 21.26
C GLY A 120 -4.59 19.21 20.03
N SER A 121 -3.43 19.07 19.40
CA SER A 121 -3.02 19.82 18.22
C SER A 121 -3.78 19.36 16.96
N LYS A 122 -4.40 20.30 16.24
CA LYS A 122 -5.35 20.03 15.15
C LYS A 122 -4.90 20.58 13.80
N PHE A 123 -5.04 19.73 12.79
CA PHE A 123 -5.33 20.13 11.42
C PHE A 123 -6.42 19.17 10.91
N MET A 124 -7.62 19.69 10.75
CA MET A 124 -8.83 18.92 10.51
C MET A 124 -9.57 19.43 9.29
N VAL A 125 -10.27 18.52 8.64
CA VAL A 125 -11.31 18.87 7.65
C VAL A 125 -12.59 18.23 8.13
N SER A 126 -13.65 19.01 8.29
CA SER A 126 -14.99 18.50 8.53
C SER A 126 -15.85 18.64 7.29
N TYR A 127 -16.80 17.73 7.09
CA TYR A 127 -17.85 17.86 6.09
C TYR A 127 -19.07 17.01 6.47
N ARG A 128 -20.26 17.40 5.99
CA ARG A 128 -21.47 16.59 6.09
C ARG A 128 -21.60 15.69 4.88
N ASP A 129 -21.96 14.44 5.09
CA ASP A 129 -22.41 13.56 4.03
C ASP A 129 -23.94 13.63 3.94
N ALA A 130 -24.46 14.40 2.99
CA ALA A 130 -25.88 14.64 2.82
C ALA A 130 -26.69 13.36 2.54
N SER A 131 -26.04 12.28 2.11
CA SER A 131 -26.70 10.98 1.86
C SER A 131 -27.03 10.23 3.15
N SER A 132 -26.19 10.37 4.18
CA SER A 132 -26.33 9.68 5.47
C SER A 132 -26.74 10.62 6.62
N GLY A 133 -26.58 11.93 6.43
CA GLY A 133 -26.71 12.94 7.47
C GLY A 133 -25.51 13.00 8.43
N GLU A 134 -24.52 12.12 8.27
CA GLU A 134 -23.34 12.03 9.13
C GLU A 134 -22.42 13.25 8.92
N LYS A 135 -21.88 13.81 10.01
CA LYS A 135 -20.78 14.79 9.96
C LYS A 135 -19.46 14.08 10.26
N LEU A 136 -18.54 14.16 9.32
CA LEU A 136 -17.22 13.55 9.41
C LEU A 136 -16.16 14.57 9.82
N TRP A 137 -15.12 14.08 10.51
CA TRP A 137 -14.05 14.88 11.10
C TRP A 137 -12.65 14.29 10.91
N PRO A 138 -12.18 14.03 9.67
CA PRO A 138 -10.77 13.70 9.41
C PRO A 138 -9.80 14.66 10.12
N ASP A 139 -8.80 14.09 10.80
CA ASP A 139 -7.77 14.80 11.56
C ASP A 139 -6.39 14.28 11.19
N ALA A 140 -5.41 15.18 11.08
CA ALA A 140 -4.03 14.88 10.79
C ALA A 140 -3.30 14.17 11.96
N GLY A 141 -3.79 14.30 13.20
CA GLY A 141 -3.18 13.66 14.37
C GLY A 141 -1.78 14.21 14.67
N LEU A 142 -1.69 15.54 14.86
CA LEU A 142 -0.44 16.24 15.10
C LEU A 142 0.19 15.87 16.44
N GLN A 143 1.51 16.10 16.56
CA GLN A 143 2.25 15.80 17.78
C GLN A 143 2.11 16.93 18.81
N GLU A 144 2.04 16.54 20.09
CA GLU A 144 1.97 17.45 21.23
C GLU A 144 3.36 17.79 21.80
N GLY A 145 3.42 18.67 22.79
CA GLY A 145 4.67 19.07 23.43
C GLY A 145 5.46 20.08 22.59
N ASN A 146 6.74 19.76 22.36
CA ASN A 146 7.68 20.60 21.61
C ASN A 146 8.07 19.90 20.31
N VAL A 147 7.66 20.46 19.19
CA VAL A 147 7.92 19.94 17.84
C VAL A 147 8.57 21.05 17.03
N SER A 148 9.79 20.84 16.55
CA SER A 148 10.45 21.74 15.60
C SER A 148 9.66 21.80 14.28
N TRP A 149 9.91 22.82 13.46
CA TRP A 149 9.26 22.94 12.14
C TRP A 149 9.37 21.63 11.34
N CYS A 150 8.21 21.09 10.99
CA CYS A 150 8.09 19.86 10.20
C CYS A 150 6.88 19.94 9.27
N ASP A 151 6.84 19.03 8.30
CA ASP A 151 5.73 18.92 7.37
C ASP A 151 4.63 18.04 8.00
N GLY A 152 3.39 18.47 7.82
CA GLY A 152 2.18 17.76 8.21
C GLY A 152 1.27 17.55 7.01
N ALA A 153 0.37 16.56 7.13
CA ALA A 153 -0.57 16.27 6.08
C ALA A 153 -1.84 15.61 6.58
N LEU A 154 -2.91 15.78 5.80
CA LEU A 154 -4.18 15.11 5.98
C LEU A 154 -4.70 14.64 4.62
N GLN A 155 -5.06 13.37 4.50
CA GLN A 155 -5.78 12.86 3.34
C GLN A 155 -7.26 12.68 3.67
N VAL A 156 -8.13 13.18 2.80
CA VAL A 156 -9.58 13.06 2.91
C VAL A 156 -10.14 12.44 1.63
N THR A 157 -10.90 11.36 1.77
CA THR A 157 -11.78 10.85 0.71
C THR A 157 -13.16 11.46 0.90
N PHE A 158 -13.59 12.37 0.02
CA PHE A 158 -14.92 12.95 0.11
C PHE A 158 -15.96 11.97 -0.43
N ARG A 159 -17.00 11.68 0.36
CA ARG A 159 -18.11 10.81 -0.06
C ARG A 159 -18.95 11.48 -1.15
N PRO A 160 -19.73 10.72 -1.96
CA PRO A 160 -20.60 11.28 -2.99
C PRO A 160 -21.57 12.37 -2.49
N GLY A 161 -22.04 12.27 -1.23
CA GLY A 161 -22.92 13.25 -0.61
C GLY A 161 -22.22 14.43 0.08
N ALA A 162 -20.90 14.62 -0.09
CA ALA A 162 -20.17 15.65 0.65
C ALA A 162 -20.73 17.07 0.44
N ALA A 163 -20.97 17.77 1.55
CA ALA A 163 -21.51 19.12 1.65
C ALA A 163 -20.94 19.81 2.91
N ASP A 164 -21.07 21.13 3.00
CA ASP A 164 -20.74 21.96 4.18
C ASP A 164 -19.36 21.63 4.77
N ALA A 165 -18.32 21.80 3.96
CA ALA A 165 -16.96 21.48 4.38
C ALA A 165 -16.25 22.68 5.02
N GLU A 166 -15.47 22.41 6.06
CA GLU A 166 -14.60 23.37 6.73
C GLU A 166 -13.22 22.76 6.95
N VAL A 167 -12.17 23.56 6.82
CA VAL A 167 -10.82 23.26 7.30
C VAL A 167 -10.60 24.00 8.62
N MET A 168 -10.00 23.35 9.62
CA MET A 168 -9.71 23.93 10.93
C MET A 168 -8.29 23.57 11.39
N LEU A 169 -7.56 24.53 11.95
CA LEU A 169 -6.21 24.31 12.47
C LEU A 169 -5.95 25.10 13.77
N GLY A 170 -5.41 24.45 14.79
CA GLY A 170 -5.20 25.05 16.12
C GLY A 170 -5.10 24.05 17.26
N LEU A 171 -5.62 24.40 18.43
CA LEU A 171 -5.58 23.62 19.67
C LEU A 171 -7.00 23.33 20.19
N GLN A 172 -7.21 22.15 20.76
CA GLN A 172 -8.48 21.76 21.37
C GLN A 172 -8.25 21.10 22.73
N GLU A 173 -8.89 21.63 23.78
CA GLU A 173 -8.80 21.11 25.16
C GLU A 173 -7.35 21.00 25.69
N VAL A 174 -6.45 21.86 25.20
CA VAL A 174 -5.03 21.92 25.58
C VAL A 174 -4.53 23.36 25.60
N SER A 175 -3.47 23.61 26.38
CA SER A 175 -2.71 24.86 26.39
C SER A 175 -1.38 24.69 25.66
N GLY A 176 -0.69 25.80 25.43
CA GLY A 176 0.57 25.88 24.70
C GLY A 176 0.41 26.61 23.38
N ARG A 177 1.42 26.48 22.51
CA ARG A 177 1.48 27.22 21.25
C ARG A 177 1.63 26.28 20.06
N ILE A 178 0.85 26.51 19.02
CA ILE A 178 1.02 25.89 17.70
C ILE A 178 1.05 26.97 16.63
N GLU A 179 1.90 26.77 15.63
CA GLU A 179 2.10 27.71 14.55
C GLU A 179 2.11 26.99 13.21
N PHE A 180 1.46 27.59 12.22
CA PHE A 180 1.43 27.11 10.85
C PHE A 180 2.02 28.16 9.91
N GLU A 181 2.91 27.75 9.00
CA GLU A 181 3.40 28.60 7.92
C GLU A 181 2.27 28.75 6.88
N PHE A 182 1.67 29.93 6.75
CA PHE A 182 0.45 30.12 5.95
C PHE A 182 0.69 29.79 4.47
N ASP A 183 1.83 30.20 3.93
CA ASP A 183 2.21 29.98 2.54
C ASP A 183 2.61 28.51 2.26
N SER A 184 2.54 27.64 3.26
CA SER A 184 2.71 26.18 3.08
C SER A 184 1.39 25.43 2.97
N LEU A 185 0.26 26.09 3.24
CA LEU A 185 -1.06 25.46 3.19
C LEU A 185 -1.42 25.14 1.74
N ARG A 186 -1.47 23.86 1.39
CA ARG A 186 -1.79 23.40 0.02
C ARG A 186 -2.85 22.31 0.05
N SER A 187 -3.65 22.22 -1.02
CA SER A 187 -4.56 21.11 -1.24
C SER A 187 -4.45 20.58 -2.67
N GLY A 188 -4.62 19.27 -2.86
CA GLY A 188 -4.59 18.63 -4.17
C GLY A 188 -4.26 17.14 -4.05
N SER A 189 -3.58 16.56 -5.04
CA SER A 189 -3.14 15.15 -5.01
C SER A 189 -1.64 15.03 -5.07
N VAL A 190 -1.06 14.12 -4.28
CA VAL A 190 0.37 13.76 -4.41
C VAL A 190 0.64 13.01 -5.73
N PHE A 191 -0.37 12.32 -6.27
CA PHE A 191 -0.25 11.51 -7.48
C PHE A 191 -1.28 11.94 -8.53
N SER A 192 -0.85 12.02 -9.79
CA SER A 192 -1.72 12.41 -10.90
C SER A 192 -1.44 11.56 -12.14
N PRO A 193 -2.47 11.20 -12.93
CA PRO A 193 -2.27 10.58 -14.25
C PRO A 193 -1.38 11.40 -15.19
N ALA A 194 -1.32 12.73 -15.01
CA ALA A 194 -0.45 13.63 -15.77
C ALA A 194 1.03 13.51 -15.39
N ALA A 195 1.34 12.97 -14.21
CA ALA A 195 2.69 12.75 -13.72
C ALA A 195 3.26 11.39 -14.13
N ARG A 196 2.50 10.58 -14.87
CA ARG A 196 2.95 9.26 -15.28
C ARG A 196 4.15 9.33 -16.21
N ILE A 197 5.06 8.39 -16.02
CA ILE A 197 6.24 8.21 -16.85
C ILE A 197 6.22 6.82 -17.48
N ASN A 198 7.11 6.58 -18.45
CA ASN A 198 7.26 5.30 -19.16
C ASN A 198 5.98 4.84 -19.90
N LEU A 199 5.14 5.78 -20.35
CA LEU A 199 3.84 5.48 -20.96
C LEU A 199 3.94 4.65 -22.25
N ASP A 200 5.06 4.73 -22.94
CA ASP A 200 5.41 3.94 -24.13
C ASP A 200 5.81 2.50 -23.82
N TYR A 201 6.13 2.19 -22.56
CA TYR A 201 6.65 0.87 -22.21
C TYR A 201 5.56 -0.21 -22.26
N LYS A 202 5.89 -1.31 -22.92
CA LYS A 202 5.11 -2.55 -22.96
C LYS A 202 5.95 -3.65 -22.31
N VAL A 203 5.44 -4.28 -21.27
CA VAL A 203 6.18 -5.31 -20.53
C VAL A 203 6.34 -6.55 -21.41
N LYS A 204 7.55 -7.10 -21.46
CA LYS A 204 7.82 -8.39 -22.09
C LYS A 204 7.93 -9.47 -21.03
N TYR A 205 7.51 -10.68 -21.38
CA TYR A 205 7.58 -11.85 -20.52
C TYR A 205 8.38 -12.96 -21.20
N PRO A 206 9.15 -13.75 -20.45
CA PRO A 206 9.87 -14.90 -21.01
C PRO A 206 8.90 -15.91 -21.63
N GLN A 207 9.23 -16.52 -22.78
CA GLN A 207 8.35 -17.53 -23.43
C GLN A 207 7.98 -18.70 -22.50
N LYS A 208 8.88 -19.11 -21.59
CA LYS A 208 8.60 -20.13 -20.56
C LYS A 208 7.40 -19.79 -19.68
N SER A 209 7.15 -18.50 -19.44
CA SER A 209 6.05 -18.01 -18.60
C SER A 209 4.66 -18.18 -19.23
N GLU A 210 4.57 -18.67 -20.47
CA GLU A 210 3.28 -18.93 -21.17
C GLU A 210 2.80 -20.37 -20.98
N LYS A 211 3.60 -21.26 -20.38
CA LYS A 211 3.35 -22.71 -20.35
C LYS A 211 2.75 -23.26 -19.06
N HIS A 212 2.28 -22.42 -18.13
CA HIS A 212 1.61 -22.90 -16.92
C HIS A 212 0.11 -22.64 -16.98
N SER A 213 -0.68 -23.52 -16.34
CA SER A 213 -2.07 -23.21 -16.07
C SER A 213 -2.16 -21.92 -15.25
N ARG A 214 -3.25 -21.19 -15.41
CA ARG A 214 -3.48 -19.96 -14.66
C ARG A 214 -3.38 -20.22 -13.16
N LEU A 215 -2.65 -19.37 -12.46
CA LEU A 215 -2.48 -19.53 -11.02
C LEU A 215 -3.71 -19.02 -10.24
N ARG A 216 -4.25 -19.90 -9.41
CA ARG A 216 -5.38 -19.65 -8.51
C ARG A 216 -5.01 -20.16 -7.13
N GLY A 217 -4.87 -19.22 -6.22
CA GLY A 217 -4.17 -19.43 -4.96
C GLY A 217 -4.92 -18.99 -3.72
N MET A 218 -4.19 -19.08 -2.61
CA MET A 218 -4.60 -18.61 -1.30
C MET A 218 -3.44 -17.82 -0.66
N MET A 219 -3.76 -16.81 0.15
CA MET A 219 -2.81 -16.23 1.09
C MET A 219 -2.47 -17.24 2.20
N SER A 220 -1.20 -17.40 2.53
CA SER A 220 -0.76 -18.22 3.68
C SER A 220 -1.21 -17.60 5.01
N PRO A 221 -1.20 -18.33 6.13
CA PRO A 221 -1.17 -17.74 7.47
C PRO A 221 0.11 -16.91 7.68
N ALA A 222 0.13 -16.10 8.74
CA ALA A 222 1.32 -15.35 9.17
C ALA A 222 2.48 -16.27 9.60
N GLY A 223 2.14 -17.44 10.15
CA GLY A 223 3.10 -18.41 10.70
C GLY A 223 3.67 -19.39 9.67
N PRO A 224 4.43 -20.41 10.14
CA PRO A 224 4.95 -21.49 9.31
C PRO A 224 3.84 -22.29 8.63
N MET A 225 4.05 -22.67 7.37
CA MET A 225 3.16 -23.59 6.65
C MET A 225 3.54 -25.04 6.94
N THR A 226 2.59 -25.86 7.40
CA THR A 226 2.83 -27.27 7.71
C THR A 226 2.56 -28.17 6.50
N GLU A 227 3.05 -29.42 6.53
CA GLU A 227 2.73 -30.40 5.49
C GLU A 227 1.21 -30.70 5.39
N GLU A 228 0.49 -30.71 6.52
CA GLU A 228 -0.97 -30.89 6.55
C GLU A 228 -1.69 -29.75 5.81
N MET A 229 -1.21 -28.52 5.96
CA MET A 229 -1.71 -27.36 5.24
C MET A 229 -1.51 -27.52 3.73
N PHE A 230 -0.31 -27.89 3.28
CA PHE A 230 -0.06 -28.17 1.86
C PHE A 230 -0.90 -29.33 1.31
N ARG A 231 -1.11 -30.39 2.11
CA ARG A 231 -2.00 -31.50 1.76
C ARG A 231 -3.44 -31.03 1.56
N THR A 232 -3.93 -30.15 2.45
CA THR A 232 -5.28 -29.57 2.35
C THR A 232 -5.40 -28.69 1.09
N LEU A 233 -4.42 -27.81 0.83
CA LEU A 233 -4.39 -26.99 -0.37
C LEU A 233 -4.35 -27.84 -1.64
N LYS A 234 -3.58 -28.94 -1.65
CA LYS A 234 -3.57 -29.90 -2.76
C LYS A 234 -4.93 -30.57 -2.95
N GLN A 235 -5.61 -30.97 -1.88
CA GLN A 235 -6.97 -31.54 -1.95
C GLN A 235 -7.98 -30.54 -2.52
N TRP A 236 -7.79 -29.24 -2.28
CA TRP A 236 -8.62 -28.19 -2.87
C TRP A 236 -8.23 -27.86 -4.31
N ASN A 237 -7.18 -28.49 -4.83
CA ASN A 237 -6.59 -28.24 -6.14
C ASN A 237 -5.98 -26.84 -6.30
N VAL A 238 -5.50 -26.23 -5.22
CA VAL A 238 -4.75 -24.97 -5.24
C VAL A 238 -3.39 -25.20 -5.91
N ASN A 239 -2.95 -24.26 -6.77
CA ASN A 239 -1.64 -24.32 -7.44
C ASN A 239 -0.69 -23.16 -7.07
N LEU A 240 -1.14 -22.24 -6.21
CA LEU A 240 -0.38 -21.06 -5.78
C LEU A 240 -0.62 -20.74 -4.31
N VAL A 241 0.42 -20.35 -3.59
CA VAL A 241 0.33 -19.73 -2.27
C VAL A 241 1.10 -18.42 -2.25
N ARG A 242 0.45 -17.33 -1.84
CA ARG A 242 1.15 -16.07 -1.50
C ARG A 242 1.62 -16.17 -0.06
N MET A 243 2.93 -16.34 0.11
CA MET A 243 3.61 -16.51 1.40
C MET A 243 3.91 -15.16 2.00
N GLN A 244 3.08 -14.73 2.94
CA GLN A 244 3.30 -13.48 3.65
C GLN A 244 4.43 -13.58 4.69
N ILE A 245 5.30 -12.58 4.67
CA ILE A 245 6.28 -12.26 5.71
C ILE A 245 5.65 -11.17 6.58
N MET A 246 4.83 -11.61 7.55
CA MET A 246 3.98 -10.73 8.35
C MET A 246 4.25 -10.88 9.85
N ARG A 247 4.31 -9.74 10.54
CA ARG A 247 4.11 -9.61 12.00
C ARG A 247 3.54 -8.23 12.33
N ASN A 248 2.96 -8.08 13.53
CA ASN A 248 2.46 -6.80 14.03
C ASN A 248 1.51 -6.07 13.07
N TRP A 249 0.71 -6.81 12.30
CA TRP A 249 -0.13 -6.22 11.26
C TRP A 249 -1.09 -5.17 11.83
N ASN A 250 -1.23 -4.05 11.11
CA ASN A 250 -2.00 -2.87 11.53
C ASN A 250 -1.57 -2.22 12.87
N LYS A 251 -0.40 -2.55 13.41
CA LYS A 251 0.20 -1.80 14.53
C LYS A 251 1.06 -0.65 14.00
N LEU A 252 1.01 0.48 14.70
CA LEU A 252 1.82 1.65 14.39
C LEU A 252 3.08 1.63 15.25
N ASN A 253 4.16 2.25 14.75
CA ASN A 253 5.44 2.38 15.43
C ASN A 253 6.07 1.03 15.85
N THR A 254 5.93 0.02 14.98
CA THR A 254 6.63 -1.27 15.09
C THR A 254 7.74 -1.37 14.05
N GLU A 255 8.52 -2.46 14.08
CA GLU A 255 9.61 -2.71 13.12
C GLU A 255 10.76 -1.69 13.17
N LEU A 256 10.98 -1.05 14.34
CA LEU A 256 11.90 0.09 14.46
C LEU A 256 13.37 -0.32 14.69
N ASP A 257 13.59 -1.43 15.41
CA ASP A 257 14.91 -2.02 15.66
C ASP A 257 15.29 -2.91 14.48
N LEU A 258 16.26 -2.46 13.68
CA LEU A 258 16.67 -3.15 12.47
C LEU A 258 17.42 -4.45 12.75
N ASP A 259 18.22 -4.52 13.82
CA ASP A 259 18.98 -5.72 14.15
C ASP A 259 18.04 -6.84 14.60
N GLU A 260 17.03 -6.50 15.41
CA GLU A 260 15.94 -7.42 15.76
C GLU A 260 15.12 -7.82 14.54
N TYR A 261 14.77 -6.86 13.69
CA TYR A 261 14.01 -7.10 12.47
C TYR A 261 14.74 -8.09 11.55
N TYR A 262 16.05 -7.94 11.34
CA TYR A 262 16.82 -8.85 10.50
C TYR A 262 16.89 -10.26 11.07
N ARG A 263 17.05 -10.43 12.39
CA ARG A 263 17.02 -11.76 13.02
C ARG A 263 15.66 -12.44 12.83
N TRP A 264 14.57 -11.68 12.95
CA TRP A 264 13.23 -12.19 12.67
C TRP A 264 13.03 -12.55 11.20
N LEU A 265 13.49 -11.69 10.28
CA LEU A 265 13.41 -11.94 8.85
C LEU A 265 14.16 -13.22 8.49
N ASP A 266 15.41 -13.38 8.94
CA ASP A 266 16.23 -14.56 8.65
C ASP A 266 15.53 -15.86 9.09
N LYS A 267 14.93 -15.88 10.30
CA LYS A 267 14.11 -17.01 10.76
C LYS A 267 12.92 -17.26 9.83
N ARG A 268 12.26 -16.21 9.36
CA ARG A 268 11.13 -16.36 8.44
C ARG A 268 11.57 -16.87 7.07
N LEU A 269 12.75 -16.50 6.59
CA LEU A 269 13.32 -17.05 5.34
C LEU A 269 13.61 -18.55 5.49
N ASP A 270 14.10 -19.02 6.63
CA ASP A 270 14.31 -20.46 6.88
C ASP A 270 12.98 -21.25 6.84
N GLU A 271 11.90 -20.66 7.38
CA GLU A 271 10.55 -21.25 7.31
C GLU A 271 10.02 -21.30 5.87
N ILE A 272 10.25 -20.25 5.08
CA ILE A 272 9.87 -20.23 3.66
C ILE A 272 10.70 -21.24 2.86
N GLU A 273 11.99 -21.38 3.15
CA GLU A 273 12.84 -22.38 2.51
C GLU A 273 12.30 -23.81 2.74
N ASN A 274 11.85 -24.13 3.96
CA ASN A 274 11.16 -25.39 4.22
C ASN A 274 9.84 -25.49 3.45
N ALA A 275 9.08 -24.40 3.35
CA ALA A 275 7.84 -24.37 2.58
C ALA A 275 8.08 -24.63 1.08
N THR A 276 9.21 -24.21 0.49
CA THR A 276 9.52 -24.48 -0.93
C THR A 276 9.60 -25.97 -1.23
N ARG A 277 10.20 -26.77 -0.33
CA ARG A 277 10.30 -28.23 -0.47
C ARG A 277 8.92 -28.90 -0.44
N LEU A 278 8.03 -28.43 0.43
CA LEU A 278 6.64 -28.89 0.48
C LEU A 278 5.88 -28.45 -0.77
N ALA A 279 6.05 -27.21 -1.20
CA ALA A 279 5.41 -26.66 -2.38
C ALA A 279 5.77 -27.49 -3.63
N GLU A 280 7.03 -27.86 -3.81
CA GLU A 280 7.48 -28.79 -4.86
C GLU A 280 6.80 -30.16 -4.76
N LYS A 281 6.82 -30.78 -3.57
CA LYS A 281 6.18 -32.09 -3.31
C LYS A 281 4.70 -32.11 -3.70
N TYR A 282 3.98 -31.01 -3.50
CA TYR A 282 2.54 -30.92 -3.78
C TYR A 282 2.21 -30.27 -5.13
N GLY A 283 3.20 -29.79 -5.88
CA GLY A 283 3.00 -29.10 -7.15
C GLY A 283 2.31 -27.75 -6.99
N ILE A 284 2.67 -27.01 -5.93
CA ILE A 284 2.19 -25.68 -5.60
C ILE A 284 3.35 -24.69 -5.82
N ARG A 285 3.07 -23.54 -6.43
CA ARG A 285 4.03 -22.44 -6.55
C ARG A 285 3.88 -21.47 -5.39
N LEU A 286 4.95 -20.75 -5.06
CA LEU A 286 4.97 -19.75 -3.99
C LEU A 286 5.26 -18.35 -4.54
N ILE A 287 4.59 -17.34 -3.99
CA ILE A 287 4.99 -15.93 -4.09
C ILE A 287 5.54 -15.53 -2.73
N ILE A 288 6.74 -14.94 -2.68
CA ILE A 288 7.26 -14.38 -1.42
C ILE A 288 6.79 -12.93 -1.33
N ASP A 289 6.02 -12.61 -0.29
CA ASP A 289 5.44 -11.30 -0.07
C ASP A 289 6.00 -10.65 1.20
N LEU A 290 6.65 -9.49 1.04
CA LEU A 290 7.12 -8.69 2.17
C LEU A 290 5.96 -7.85 2.73
N HIS A 291 5.22 -8.49 3.64
CA HIS A 291 3.98 -7.95 4.18
C HIS A 291 4.20 -6.87 5.24
N SER A 292 5.16 -7.10 6.14
CA SER A 292 5.56 -6.14 7.19
C SER A 292 6.97 -5.61 6.91
N PRO A 293 7.14 -4.50 6.14
CA PRO A 293 8.45 -3.96 5.80
C PRO A 293 9.16 -3.31 7.01
N PRO A 294 10.50 -3.13 6.96
CA PRO A 294 11.24 -2.47 8.03
C PRO A 294 10.74 -1.03 8.27
N GLY A 295 10.71 -0.62 9.53
CA GLY A 295 10.17 0.68 9.98
C GLY A 295 8.65 0.76 10.08
N GLY A 296 7.90 -0.20 9.53
CA GLY A 296 6.44 -0.25 9.65
C GLY A 296 5.76 1.08 9.28
N LYS A 297 4.68 1.41 10.00
CA LYS A 297 3.94 2.67 9.81
C LYS A 297 4.15 3.62 11.00
N SER A 298 4.26 4.92 10.73
CA SER A 298 4.29 5.99 11.73
C SER A 298 2.91 6.21 12.38
N SER A 299 2.83 7.10 13.38
CA SER A 299 1.55 7.53 13.97
C SER A 299 0.58 8.14 12.96
N LEU A 300 1.12 8.73 11.88
CA LEU A 300 0.34 9.28 10.75
C LEU A 300 -0.09 8.20 9.74
N ASN A 301 0.12 6.91 10.07
CA ASN A 301 -0.19 5.77 9.22
C ASN A 301 0.56 5.74 7.87
N HIS A 302 1.65 6.51 7.76
CA HIS A 302 2.57 6.47 6.60
C HIS A 302 3.69 5.46 6.85
N MET A 303 4.06 4.71 5.82
CA MET A 303 5.22 3.82 5.90
C MET A 303 6.50 4.64 6.09
N ARG A 304 7.26 4.35 7.14
CA ARG A 304 8.46 5.14 7.50
C ARG A 304 9.53 5.06 6.43
N MET A 305 9.65 3.94 5.72
CA MET A 305 10.63 3.74 4.66
C MET A 305 10.53 4.73 3.50
N PHE A 306 9.38 5.41 3.31
CA PHE A 306 9.29 6.45 2.28
C PHE A 306 9.95 7.76 2.69
N CYS A 307 10.01 8.03 4.00
CA CYS A 307 10.50 9.31 4.54
C CYS A 307 11.87 9.18 5.24
N GLU A 308 12.19 8.02 5.77
CA GLU A 308 13.38 7.78 6.60
C GLU A 308 14.36 6.89 5.88
N LYS A 309 15.51 7.46 5.48
CA LYS A 309 16.55 6.76 4.69
C LYS A 309 16.97 5.42 5.29
N LYS A 310 17.13 5.32 6.60
CA LYS A 310 17.54 4.07 7.28
C LYS A 310 16.58 2.90 6.98
N TYR A 311 15.27 3.17 6.88
CA TYR A 311 14.27 2.14 6.59
C TYR A 311 14.15 1.90 5.08
N ALA A 312 14.39 2.92 4.24
CA ALA A 312 14.52 2.74 2.79
C ALA A 312 15.71 1.81 2.45
N ASP A 313 16.89 2.07 3.03
CA ASP A 313 18.09 1.25 2.85
C ASP A 313 17.84 -0.19 3.35
N ALA A 314 17.20 -0.33 4.51
CA ALA A 314 16.87 -1.63 5.08
C ALA A 314 15.91 -2.44 4.19
N PHE A 315 14.90 -1.78 3.59
CA PHE A 315 13.99 -2.42 2.64
C PHE A 315 14.73 -2.98 1.41
N LEU A 316 15.70 -2.23 0.86
CA LEU A 316 16.54 -2.71 -0.23
C LEU A 316 17.43 -3.89 0.21
N ASP A 317 18.00 -3.84 1.41
CA ASP A 317 18.79 -4.94 1.96
C ASP A 317 17.97 -6.22 2.16
N CYS A 318 16.74 -6.10 2.67
CA CYS A 318 15.81 -7.23 2.79
C CYS A 318 15.60 -7.91 1.43
N TRP A 319 15.38 -7.13 0.37
CA TRP A 319 15.18 -7.69 -0.97
C TRP A 319 16.44 -8.32 -1.56
N ARG A 320 17.63 -7.78 -1.28
CA ARG A 320 18.89 -8.45 -1.66
C ARG A 320 19.03 -9.81 -0.96
N ARG A 321 18.73 -9.88 0.34
CA ARG A 321 18.75 -11.15 1.11
C ARG A 321 17.76 -12.17 0.57
N ILE A 322 16.52 -11.76 0.33
CA ILE A 322 15.47 -12.63 -0.22
C ILE A 322 15.88 -13.15 -1.60
N ALA A 323 16.29 -12.27 -2.52
CA ALA A 323 16.71 -12.67 -3.86
C ALA A 323 17.92 -13.62 -3.82
N ALA A 324 18.95 -13.31 -3.01
CA ALA A 324 20.13 -14.16 -2.89
C ALA A 324 19.80 -15.56 -2.35
N ARG A 325 18.85 -15.66 -1.41
CA ARG A 325 18.43 -16.94 -0.83
C ARG A 325 17.61 -17.79 -1.79
N PHE A 326 16.72 -17.18 -2.56
CA PHE A 326 15.69 -17.89 -3.31
C PHE A 326 15.91 -17.92 -4.82
N LYS A 327 16.95 -17.26 -5.33
CA LYS A 327 17.29 -17.27 -6.76
C LYS A 327 17.34 -18.69 -7.30
N GLY A 328 16.65 -18.92 -8.41
CA GLY A 328 16.68 -20.21 -9.11
C GLY A 328 15.87 -21.32 -8.44
N ASN A 329 15.21 -21.07 -7.30
CA ASN A 329 14.32 -22.05 -6.68
C ASN A 329 13.05 -22.21 -7.54
N PRO A 330 12.76 -23.40 -8.08
CA PRO A 330 11.66 -23.59 -9.04
C PRO A 330 10.28 -23.56 -8.38
N ALA A 331 10.17 -23.64 -7.06
CA ALA A 331 8.92 -23.42 -6.34
C ALA A 331 8.48 -21.95 -6.38
N ILE A 332 9.43 -21.02 -6.44
CA ILE A 332 9.17 -19.59 -6.40
C ILE A 332 8.68 -19.11 -7.77
N TYR A 333 7.47 -18.57 -7.81
CA TYR A 333 6.89 -17.94 -8.99
C TYR A 333 7.29 -16.48 -9.10
N ALA A 334 7.18 -15.73 -7.99
CA ALA A 334 7.47 -14.31 -7.99
C ALA A 334 7.88 -13.77 -6.61
N TYR A 335 8.53 -12.61 -6.65
CA TYR A 335 8.82 -11.76 -5.51
C TYR A 335 7.85 -10.57 -5.47
N ASN A 336 6.99 -10.51 -4.47
CA ASN A 336 6.06 -9.41 -4.24
C ASN A 336 6.71 -8.38 -3.33
N LEU A 337 7.12 -7.24 -3.90
CA LEU A 337 8.06 -6.33 -3.25
C LEU A 337 7.54 -5.68 -1.96
N LEU A 338 6.27 -5.29 -1.93
CA LEU A 338 5.71 -4.55 -0.82
C LEU A 338 4.21 -4.75 -0.79
N ASN A 339 3.70 -5.25 0.33
CA ASN A 339 2.26 -5.31 0.56
C ASN A 339 1.69 -3.94 0.91
N GLU A 340 0.57 -3.59 0.28
CA GLU A 340 -0.28 -2.44 0.57
C GLU A 340 0.48 -1.11 0.79
N PRO A 341 1.19 -0.59 -0.23
CA PRO A 341 1.85 0.70 -0.12
C PRO A 341 0.83 1.78 0.24
N VAL A 342 1.13 2.57 1.27
CA VAL A 342 0.33 3.75 1.64
C VAL A 342 1.26 4.94 1.76
N GLN A 343 1.24 5.77 0.73
CA GLN A 343 1.83 7.09 0.70
C GLN A 343 0.75 8.13 0.41
N ALA A 344 0.54 9.04 1.36
CA ALA A 344 -0.40 10.14 1.20
C ALA A 344 0.29 11.52 1.16
N VAL A 345 1.62 11.54 1.30
CA VAL A 345 2.46 12.75 1.35
C VAL A 345 3.64 12.65 0.39
N PRO A 346 4.20 13.78 -0.06
CA PRO A 346 5.50 13.78 -0.71
C PRO A 346 6.53 13.09 0.17
N ALA A 347 7.38 12.28 -0.44
CA ALA A 347 8.38 11.51 0.28
C ALA A 347 9.63 11.38 -0.60
N PRO A 348 10.84 11.46 -0.03
CA PRO A 348 12.10 11.33 -0.77
C PRO A 348 12.25 9.96 -1.44
N TYR A 349 11.65 8.92 -0.87
CA TYR A 349 11.63 7.56 -1.42
C TYR A 349 10.18 7.15 -1.67
N ASP A 350 9.51 7.76 -2.65
CA ASP A 350 8.11 7.45 -2.94
C ASP A 350 7.88 5.94 -3.19
N TYR A 351 6.64 5.49 -2.98
CA TYR A 351 6.24 4.09 -3.02
C TYR A 351 6.59 3.40 -4.34
N TRP A 352 6.57 4.15 -5.45
CA TRP A 352 6.87 3.62 -6.77
C TRP A 352 8.38 3.54 -6.97
N ASN A 353 9.11 4.61 -6.66
CA ASN A 353 10.54 4.67 -6.85
C ASN A 353 11.28 3.69 -5.93
N LEU A 354 10.84 3.53 -4.69
CA LEU A 354 11.45 2.57 -3.76
C LEU A 354 11.22 1.12 -4.20
N GLN A 355 10.02 0.78 -4.68
CA GLN A 355 9.78 -0.52 -5.31
C GLN A 355 10.61 -0.71 -6.60
N ARG A 356 10.76 0.32 -7.43
CA ARG A 356 11.64 0.28 -8.62
C ARG A 356 13.10 0.01 -8.24
N MET A 357 13.60 0.67 -7.20
CA MET A 357 14.96 0.46 -6.69
C MET A 357 15.14 -0.96 -6.14
N ALA A 358 14.16 -1.49 -5.39
CA ALA A 358 14.18 -2.87 -4.94
C ALA A 358 14.13 -3.85 -6.12
N ALA A 359 13.30 -3.60 -7.13
CA ALA A 359 13.24 -4.44 -8.32
C ALA A 359 14.59 -4.48 -9.06
N ALA A 360 15.28 -3.34 -9.17
CA ALA A 360 16.61 -3.27 -9.77
C ALA A 360 17.64 -4.07 -8.95
N ALA A 361 17.65 -3.90 -7.61
CA ALA A 361 18.52 -4.65 -6.72
C ALA A 361 18.27 -6.17 -6.79
N VAL A 362 17.00 -6.59 -6.90
CA VAL A 362 16.64 -7.99 -7.13
C VAL A 362 17.18 -8.45 -8.49
N ARG A 363 17.02 -7.68 -9.58
CA ARG A 363 17.48 -8.06 -10.93
C ARG A 363 18.99 -8.20 -11.06
N GLU A 364 19.77 -7.47 -10.27
CA GLU A 364 21.23 -7.65 -10.19
C GLU A 364 21.60 -9.04 -9.65
N ILE A 365 20.73 -9.64 -8.84
CA ILE A 365 20.95 -10.95 -8.21
C ILE A 365 20.23 -12.04 -8.99
N ASP A 366 18.92 -11.91 -9.20
CA ASP A 366 18.02 -12.84 -9.88
C ASP A 366 17.38 -12.20 -11.13
N PRO A 367 17.92 -12.49 -12.33
CA PRO A 367 17.40 -11.95 -13.58
C PRO A 367 16.08 -12.61 -14.02
N ASP A 368 15.72 -13.77 -13.49
CA ASP A 368 14.72 -14.66 -14.07
C ASP A 368 13.38 -14.65 -13.33
N THR A 369 13.37 -14.66 -12.00
CA THR A 369 12.14 -14.76 -11.20
C THR A 369 11.25 -13.54 -11.41
N ALA A 370 9.93 -13.70 -11.56
CA ALA A 370 9.04 -12.55 -11.75
C ALA A 370 9.05 -11.63 -10.51
N ILE A 371 8.87 -10.33 -10.73
CA ILE A 371 8.78 -9.34 -9.63
C ILE A 371 7.40 -8.71 -9.70
N MET A 372 6.72 -8.60 -8.56
CA MET A 372 5.41 -7.97 -8.45
C MET A 372 5.52 -6.57 -7.83
N ILE A 373 4.86 -5.62 -8.47
CA ILE A 373 4.76 -4.21 -8.03
C ILE A 373 3.32 -3.92 -7.63
N GLU A 374 3.13 -3.37 -6.45
CA GLU A 374 1.84 -2.97 -5.92
C GLU A 374 1.57 -1.48 -6.14
N SER A 375 0.30 -1.14 -6.40
CA SER A 375 -0.16 0.24 -6.50
C SER A 375 -0.34 0.87 -5.11
N ASN A 376 -0.39 2.20 -5.05
CA ASN A 376 -0.59 2.92 -3.79
C ASN A 376 -2.01 2.71 -3.21
N GLU A 377 -2.25 3.33 -2.06
CA GLU A 377 -3.54 3.34 -1.34
C GLU A 377 -4.00 1.95 -0.91
N ALA A 378 -3.05 1.13 -0.41
CA ALA A 378 -3.28 -0.28 -0.12
C ALA A 378 -3.74 -1.05 -1.36
N SER A 379 -3.01 -0.87 -2.47
CA SER A 379 -3.21 -1.63 -3.72
C SER A 379 -4.60 -1.50 -4.33
N ARG A 380 -5.26 -0.35 -4.11
CA ARG A 380 -6.62 -0.11 -4.62
C ARG A 380 -6.66 -0.05 -6.15
N PRO A 381 -7.74 -0.54 -6.79
CA PRO A 381 -7.88 -0.50 -8.25
C PRO A 381 -7.71 0.90 -8.84
N ARG A 382 -8.27 1.93 -8.20
CA ARG A 382 -8.19 3.31 -8.69
C ARG A 382 -6.78 3.89 -8.72
N ALA A 383 -5.84 3.37 -7.92
CA ALA A 383 -4.45 3.83 -7.94
C ALA A 383 -3.74 3.50 -9.26
N PHE A 384 -4.26 2.55 -10.05
CA PHE A 384 -3.76 2.27 -11.41
C PHE A 384 -3.95 3.44 -12.38
N ALA A 385 -4.85 4.39 -12.09
CA ALA A 385 -5.05 5.57 -12.94
C ALA A 385 -3.78 6.44 -13.05
N TYR A 386 -2.96 6.47 -11.99
CA TYR A 386 -1.70 7.23 -11.94
C TYR A 386 -0.45 6.34 -11.82
N LEU A 387 -0.60 5.02 -11.75
CA LEU A 387 0.54 4.11 -11.73
C LEU A 387 1.32 4.19 -13.04
N SER A 388 2.64 4.32 -12.94
CA SER A 388 3.56 4.24 -14.08
C SER A 388 4.10 2.83 -14.23
N PRO A 389 4.23 2.27 -15.44
CA PRO A 389 4.95 1.01 -15.60
C PRO A 389 6.45 1.23 -15.31
N LEU A 390 7.10 0.19 -14.78
CA LEU A 390 8.56 0.10 -14.76
C LEU A 390 9.07 -0.22 -16.16
N ARG A 391 10.18 0.41 -16.57
CA ARG A 391 10.96 -0.03 -17.76
C ARG A 391 11.78 -1.26 -17.41
N MET A 392 11.08 -2.34 -17.11
CA MET A 392 11.66 -3.62 -16.72
C MET A 392 10.74 -4.75 -17.19
N ASP A 393 11.35 -5.80 -17.71
CA ASP A 393 10.63 -7.00 -18.17
C ASP A 393 10.36 -7.97 -17.01
N ASN A 394 9.43 -8.89 -17.26
CA ASN A 394 8.96 -9.88 -16.28
C ASN A 394 8.47 -9.24 -14.96
N ILE A 395 7.82 -8.07 -15.08
CA ILE A 395 7.12 -7.39 -13.99
C ILE A 395 5.63 -7.74 -14.05
N ILE A 396 5.09 -8.18 -12.91
CA ILE A 396 3.66 -8.37 -12.71
C ILE A 396 3.15 -7.21 -11.87
N TYR A 397 1.98 -6.67 -12.18
CA TYR A 397 1.37 -5.61 -11.38
C TYR A 397 0.23 -6.17 -10.56
N GLN A 398 0.13 -5.71 -9.32
CA GLN A 398 -0.80 -6.27 -8.36
C GLN A 398 -1.83 -5.26 -7.89
N VAL A 399 -3.05 -5.78 -7.71
CA VAL A 399 -4.20 -5.07 -7.16
C VAL A 399 -4.85 -5.89 -6.04
N HIS A 400 -5.44 -5.22 -5.05
CA HIS A 400 -6.32 -5.82 -4.06
C HIS A 400 -7.78 -5.43 -4.36
N MET A 401 -8.72 -6.37 -4.20
CA MET A 401 -10.14 -6.15 -4.44
C MET A 401 -10.96 -6.39 -3.17
N TYR A 402 -11.18 -5.32 -2.43
CA TYR A 402 -12.03 -5.28 -1.23
C TYR A 402 -13.20 -4.32 -1.34
N MET A 403 -13.43 -3.71 -2.49
CA MET A 403 -14.48 -2.71 -2.63
C MET A 403 -15.87 -3.36 -2.76
N PRO A 404 -16.92 -2.83 -2.10
CA PRO A 404 -16.85 -1.74 -1.13
C PRO A 404 -16.39 -2.23 0.25
N LEU A 405 -15.53 -1.47 0.93
CA LEU A 405 -14.96 -1.86 2.23
C LEU A 405 -16.04 -1.96 3.32
N THR A 406 -17.05 -1.10 3.25
CA THR A 406 -18.22 -1.13 4.14
C THR A 406 -18.97 -2.46 4.10
N TYR A 407 -18.94 -3.16 2.96
CA TYR A 407 -19.48 -4.50 2.79
C TYR A 407 -18.48 -5.58 3.19
N THR A 408 -17.30 -5.58 2.57
CA THR A 408 -16.34 -6.69 2.73
C THR A 408 -15.83 -6.80 4.16
N HIS A 409 -15.72 -5.66 4.87
CA HIS A 409 -15.25 -5.56 6.26
C HIS A 409 -16.35 -5.18 7.25
N GLN A 410 -17.62 -5.35 6.87
CA GLN A 410 -18.76 -4.97 7.72
C GLN A 410 -18.64 -5.58 9.12
N ARG A 411 -18.93 -4.78 10.16
CA ARG A 411 -18.96 -5.22 11.57
C ARG A 411 -17.63 -5.65 12.18
N ILE A 412 -16.49 -5.39 11.53
CA ILE A 412 -15.17 -5.60 12.17
C ILE A 412 -14.85 -4.50 13.18
N ARG A 413 -15.10 -3.23 12.82
CA ARG A 413 -14.78 -2.06 13.67
C ARG A 413 -16.00 -1.26 14.10
N THR A 414 -17.11 -1.38 13.38
CA THR A 414 -18.31 -0.57 13.55
C THR A 414 -19.55 -1.45 13.58
N ALA A 415 -20.38 -1.31 14.60
CA ALA A 415 -21.68 -1.97 14.65
C ALA A 415 -22.61 -1.41 13.56
N GLY A 416 -23.59 -2.21 13.14
CA GLY A 416 -24.59 -1.80 12.14
C GLY A 416 -25.41 -2.96 11.59
N PRO A 417 -26.48 -2.69 10.84
CA PRO A 417 -27.23 -3.73 10.13
C PRO A 417 -26.34 -4.46 9.10
N PRO A 418 -26.67 -5.71 8.72
CA PRO A 418 -25.86 -6.42 7.76
C PRO A 418 -26.11 -5.84 6.36
N ILE A 419 -25.04 -5.64 5.61
CA ILE A 419 -25.08 -5.14 4.23
C ILE A 419 -24.99 -6.34 3.30
N GLY A 420 -25.95 -6.48 2.39
CA GLY A 420 -26.00 -7.58 1.43
C GLY A 420 -25.40 -7.22 0.06
N TYR A 421 -24.94 -8.24 -0.66
CA TYR A 421 -24.51 -8.16 -2.06
C TYR A 421 -25.22 -9.25 -2.91
N PRO A 422 -25.64 -8.96 -4.16
CA PRO A 422 -25.77 -7.62 -4.74
C PRO A 422 -26.77 -6.76 -3.97
N GLY A 423 -26.60 -5.44 -4.02
CA GLY A 423 -27.48 -4.52 -3.29
C GLY A 423 -27.00 -3.07 -3.28
N MET A 424 -27.80 -2.18 -2.70
CA MET A 424 -27.40 -0.78 -2.48
C MET A 424 -26.40 -0.71 -1.32
N ILE A 425 -25.19 -0.22 -1.59
CA ILE A 425 -24.10 -0.06 -0.63
C ILE A 425 -23.48 1.31 -0.85
N ASP A 426 -23.37 2.11 0.22
CA ASP A 426 -22.86 3.49 0.18
C ASP A 426 -23.56 4.39 -0.86
N GLY A 427 -24.86 4.17 -1.06
CA GLY A 427 -25.68 4.94 -2.00
C GLY A 427 -25.55 4.52 -3.47
N GLU A 428 -24.80 3.47 -3.77
CA GLU A 428 -24.61 2.94 -5.13
C GLU A 428 -25.10 1.49 -5.23
N MET A 429 -25.58 1.10 -6.41
CA MET A 429 -25.93 -0.30 -6.69
C MET A 429 -24.66 -1.11 -6.91
N TRP A 430 -24.35 -2.01 -5.98
CA TRP A 430 -23.24 -2.94 -6.10
C TRP A 430 -23.70 -4.29 -6.64
N ASN A 431 -23.20 -4.61 -7.83
CA ASN A 431 -23.37 -5.86 -8.56
C ASN A 431 -22.09 -6.15 -9.36
N LYS A 432 -22.12 -7.19 -10.21
CA LYS A 432 -20.96 -7.60 -11.01
C LYS A 432 -20.45 -6.48 -11.92
N GLU A 433 -21.36 -5.70 -12.51
CA GLU A 433 -21.03 -4.56 -13.37
C GLU A 433 -20.31 -3.46 -12.58
N LYS A 434 -20.71 -3.19 -11.34
CA LYS A 434 -20.00 -2.23 -10.48
C LYS A 434 -18.61 -2.72 -10.07
N ILE A 435 -18.43 -4.02 -9.84
CA ILE A 435 -17.10 -4.61 -9.64
C ILE A 435 -16.24 -4.41 -10.89
N ARG A 436 -16.81 -4.64 -12.08
CA ARG A 436 -16.13 -4.43 -13.36
C ARG A 436 -15.70 -2.98 -13.55
N GLU A 437 -16.60 -2.03 -13.31
CA GLU A 437 -16.32 -0.59 -13.34
C GLU A 437 -15.17 -0.23 -12.38
N THR A 438 -15.21 -0.77 -11.15
CA THR A 438 -14.18 -0.55 -10.13
C THR A 438 -12.80 -1.04 -10.59
N LEU A 439 -12.74 -2.15 -11.34
CA LEU A 439 -11.51 -2.74 -11.86
C LEU A 439 -11.05 -2.15 -13.19
N GLN A 440 -11.84 -1.27 -13.82
CA GLN A 440 -11.55 -0.72 -15.13
C GLN A 440 -10.18 -0.02 -15.22
N PRO A 441 -9.72 0.79 -14.24
CA PRO A 441 -8.40 1.41 -14.29
C PRO A 441 -7.25 0.39 -14.38
N VAL A 442 -7.42 -0.78 -13.76
CA VAL A 442 -6.45 -1.89 -13.79
C VAL A 442 -6.46 -2.54 -15.16
N ARG A 443 -7.65 -2.78 -15.74
CA ARG A 443 -7.80 -3.34 -17.09
C ARG A 443 -7.24 -2.40 -18.15
N ASP A 444 -7.43 -1.10 -18.02
CA ASP A 444 -6.86 -0.11 -18.91
C ASP A 444 -5.32 -0.12 -18.85
N PHE A 445 -4.76 -0.21 -17.64
CA PHE A 445 -3.32 -0.33 -17.45
C PHE A 445 -2.77 -1.63 -18.07
N GLN A 446 -3.45 -2.76 -17.85
CA GLN A 446 -3.12 -4.05 -18.44
C GLN A 446 -2.99 -3.96 -19.97
N LEU A 447 -4.04 -3.46 -20.63
CA LEU A 447 -4.09 -3.35 -22.09
C LEU A 447 -3.07 -2.32 -22.61
N ARG A 448 -2.95 -1.17 -21.92
CA ARG A 448 -2.03 -0.10 -22.32
C ARG A 448 -0.57 -0.52 -22.20
N HIS A 449 -0.20 -1.40 -21.28
CA HIS A 449 1.21 -1.75 -21.04
C HIS A 449 1.56 -3.22 -21.32
N ASN A 450 0.64 -3.99 -21.90
CA ASN A 450 0.79 -5.45 -22.01
C ASN A 450 1.15 -6.08 -20.65
N ALA A 451 0.65 -5.54 -19.55
CA ALA A 451 1.04 -5.97 -18.22
C ALA A 451 0.27 -7.24 -17.82
N ARG A 452 0.92 -8.18 -17.13
CA ARG A 452 0.26 -9.22 -16.34
C ARG A 452 -0.28 -8.59 -15.05
N ILE A 453 -1.52 -8.92 -14.72
CA ILE A 453 -2.17 -8.47 -13.48
C ILE A 453 -2.36 -9.68 -12.58
N TYR A 454 -2.05 -9.47 -11.30
CA TYR A 454 -2.28 -10.41 -10.22
C TYR A 454 -3.18 -9.77 -9.16
N VAL A 455 -4.25 -10.45 -8.75
CA VAL A 455 -5.10 -10.02 -7.64
C VAL A 455 -4.60 -10.70 -6.37
N GLY A 456 -3.78 -9.99 -5.60
CA GLY A 456 -3.12 -10.60 -4.44
C GLY A 456 -4.05 -10.88 -3.27
N GLU A 457 -5.07 -10.04 -3.12
CA GLU A 457 -6.06 -10.18 -2.07
C GLU A 457 -7.45 -9.79 -2.56
N PHE A 458 -8.42 -10.63 -2.22
CA PHE A 458 -9.84 -10.30 -2.27
C PHE A 458 -10.59 -11.21 -1.29
N SER A 459 -11.61 -10.66 -0.62
CA SER A 459 -12.46 -11.42 0.29
C SER A 459 -13.73 -10.66 0.70
N ALA A 460 -14.60 -11.37 1.41
CA ALA A 460 -15.71 -10.82 2.17
C ALA A 460 -15.88 -11.63 3.47
N VAL A 461 -16.24 -10.95 4.56
CA VAL A 461 -16.30 -11.55 5.90
C VAL A 461 -17.32 -12.69 5.91
N ALA A 462 -17.08 -13.70 6.75
CA ALA A 462 -17.87 -14.93 6.80
C ALA A 462 -19.38 -14.71 7.02
N TRP A 463 -19.73 -13.60 7.67
CA TRP A 463 -21.10 -13.23 7.99
C TRP A 463 -21.73 -12.24 7.01
N ALA A 464 -21.01 -11.80 5.96
CA ALA A 464 -21.58 -10.88 4.97
C ALA A 464 -22.62 -11.60 4.10
N PRO A 465 -23.89 -11.18 4.09
CA PRO A 465 -24.88 -11.76 3.20
C PRO A 465 -24.46 -11.64 1.73
N GLY A 466 -24.52 -12.75 1.00
CA GLY A 466 -24.15 -12.81 -0.42
C GLY A 466 -22.65 -12.81 -0.71
N ALA A 467 -21.80 -13.05 0.30
CA ALA A 467 -20.35 -13.11 0.12
C ALA A 467 -19.92 -14.15 -0.92
N ASP A 468 -20.61 -15.28 -1.02
CA ASP A 468 -20.38 -16.28 -2.07
C ASP A 468 -20.60 -15.71 -3.48
N ARG A 469 -21.64 -14.88 -3.66
CA ARG A 469 -21.92 -14.22 -4.93
C ARG A 469 -20.89 -13.16 -5.27
N TYR A 470 -20.49 -12.36 -4.29
CA TYR A 470 -19.40 -11.40 -4.45
C TYR A 470 -18.09 -12.07 -4.91
N LEU A 471 -17.72 -13.18 -4.26
CA LEU A 471 -16.52 -13.93 -4.63
C LEU A 471 -16.64 -14.54 -6.03
N GLN A 472 -17.81 -15.10 -6.39
CA GLN A 472 -18.04 -15.65 -7.73
C GLN A 472 -17.93 -14.55 -8.80
N ASP A 473 -18.49 -13.38 -8.57
CA ASP A 473 -18.44 -12.26 -9.51
C ASP A 473 -17.03 -11.71 -9.68
N CYS A 474 -16.27 -11.56 -8.59
CA CYS A 474 -14.85 -11.21 -8.63
C CYS A 474 -14.05 -12.22 -9.45
N ILE A 475 -14.16 -13.51 -9.11
CA ILE A 475 -13.42 -14.57 -9.80
C ILE A 475 -13.81 -14.62 -11.28
N ASP A 476 -15.08 -14.51 -11.63
CA ASP A 476 -15.50 -14.52 -13.03
C ASP A 476 -14.85 -13.40 -13.83
N ILE A 477 -14.76 -12.18 -13.27
CA ILE A 477 -14.11 -11.05 -13.92
C ILE A 477 -12.60 -11.26 -14.04
N PHE A 478 -11.94 -11.78 -12.99
CA PHE A 478 -10.51 -12.09 -13.03
C PHE A 478 -10.23 -13.15 -14.10
N GLU A 479 -11.07 -14.19 -14.17
CA GLU A 479 -10.99 -15.25 -15.17
C GLU A 479 -11.15 -14.69 -16.60
N GLU A 480 -12.16 -13.86 -16.82
CA GLU A 480 -12.41 -13.16 -18.09
C GLU A 480 -11.22 -12.30 -18.53
N TYR A 481 -10.59 -11.57 -17.61
CA TYR A 481 -9.49 -10.66 -17.93
C TYR A 481 -8.10 -11.30 -18.05
N GLY A 482 -7.99 -12.61 -17.82
CA GLY A 482 -6.69 -13.28 -17.87
C GLY A 482 -5.89 -13.19 -16.57
N TRP A 483 -6.49 -12.73 -15.46
CA TRP A 483 -5.77 -12.44 -14.22
C TRP A 483 -5.62 -13.67 -13.34
N GLU A 484 -4.49 -13.73 -12.67
CA GLU A 484 -4.17 -14.68 -11.61
C GLU A 484 -4.57 -14.08 -10.26
N TRP A 485 -4.79 -14.91 -9.25
CA TRP A 485 -5.31 -14.40 -7.99
C TRP A 485 -5.01 -15.30 -6.78
N SER A 486 -5.00 -14.70 -5.59
CA SER A 486 -5.06 -15.42 -4.31
C SER A 486 -6.23 -14.93 -3.46
N TYR A 487 -7.01 -15.87 -2.93
CA TYR A 487 -8.04 -15.55 -1.95
C TYR A 487 -7.42 -15.27 -0.59
N HIS A 488 -7.84 -14.19 0.07
CA HIS A 488 -7.45 -13.87 1.43
C HIS A 488 -8.58 -14.31 2.39
N ALA A 489 -8.41 -15.30 3.29
CA ALA A 489 -7.17 -15.96 3.72
C ALA A 489 -7.33 -17.48 3.91
N PHE A 490 -6.22 -18.22 3.80
CA PHE A 490 -6.14 -19.59 4.30
C PHE A 490 -5.65 -19.60 5.75
N ARG A 491 -6.53 -19.95 6.69
CA ARG A 491 -6.20 -20.19 8.13
C ARG A 491 -5.42 -19.07 8.83
N GLU A 492 -5.58 -17.83 8.39
CA GLU A 492 -4.99 -16.65 9.04
C GLU A 492 -5.91 -16.05 10.11
N TRP A 493 -7.17 -15.79 9.73
CA TRP A 493 -8.20 -15.26 10.62
C TRP A 493 -9.56 -15.85 10.28
N ASN A 494 -10.34 -16.18 11.32
CA ASN A 494 -11.61 -16.88 11.14
C ASN A 494 -12.59 -16.10 10.27
N GLY A 495 -12.64 -14.76 10.38
CA GLY A 495 -13.56 -13.94 9.61
C GLY A 495 -13.38 -14.03 8.09
N TRP A 496 -12.16 -14.28 7.61
CA TRP A 496 -11.88 -14.53 6.20
C TRP A 496 -11.78 -16.01 5.84
N SER A 497 -11.78 -16.91 6.83
CA SER A 497 -11.64 -18.33 6.58
C SER A 497 -12.90 -18.89 5.91
N VAL A 498 -12.75 -19.57 4.78
CA VAL A 498 -13.85 -20.33 4.14
C VAL A 498 -14.20 -21.63 4.87
N GLU A 499 -13.42 -22.00 5.88
CA GLU A 499 -13.70 -23.12 6.80
C GLU A 499 -14.56 -22.69 8.00
N HIS A 500 -15.09 -21.45 7.98
CA HIS A 500 -15.92 -20.88 9.04
C HIS A 500 -17.18 -20.19 8.49
N GLU A 501 -18.21 -20.18 9.32
CA GLU A 501 -19.48 -19.46 9.09
C GLU A 501 -19.92 -18.71 10.35
N GLY A 502 -20.79 -17.73 10.20
CA GLY A 502 -21.40 -16.98 11.30
C GLY A 502 -22.39 -15.95 10.77
N THR A 503 -23.14 -15.31 11.67
CA THR A 503 -24.00 -14.15 11.35
C THR A 503 -23.44 -12.83 11.89
N GLY A 504 -22.32 -12.90 12.61
CA GLY A 504 -21.53 -11.75 13.06
C GLY A 504 -20.13 -12.17 13.53
N PRO A 505 -19.29 -11.20 13.94
CA PRO A 505 -17.94 -11.48 14.43
C PRO A 505 -17.92 -12.36 15.69
N ASP A 506 -18.93 -12.23 16.56
CA ASP A 506 -18.95 -12.88 17.89
C ASP A 506 -19.50 -14.31 17.87
N ASN A 507 -19.99 -14.80 16.73
CA ASN A 507 -20.61 -16.13 16.62
C ASN A 507 -20.02 -17.02 15.53
N ILE A 508 -18.81 -16.68 15.09
CA ILE A 508 -18.11 -17.44 14.07
C ILE A 508 -17.73 -18.83 14.58
N ARG A 509 -17.98 -19.86 13.77
CA ARG A 509 -17.74 -21.26 14.11
C ARG A 509 -17.20 -22.05 12.92
N PRO A 510 -16.47 -23.15 13.14
CA PRO A 510 -16.04 -24.03 12.07
C PRO A 510 -17.22 -24.60 11.27
N ALA A 511 -17.11 -24.62 9.95
CA ALA A 511 -18.10 -25.19 9.04
C ALA A 511 -17.42 -25.85 7.85
N LYS A 512 -17.82 -27.09 7.57
CA LYS A 512 -17.22 -27.88 6.47
C LYS A 512 -17.69 -27.43 5.10
N ASN A 513 -18.97 -27.08 4.93
CA ASN A 513 -19.59 -26.82 3.64
C ASN A 513 -20.16 -25.40 3.58
N THR A 514 -19.28 -24.41 3.45
CA THR A 514 -19.71 -23.01 3.28
C THR A 514 -19.88 -22.69 1.80
N ARG A 515 -20.86 -21.85 1.44
CA ARG A 515 -21.07 -21.40 0.05
C ARG A 515 -19.84 -20.69 -0.52
N ARG A 516 -19.11 -19.93 0.31
CA ARG A 516 -17.83 -19.31 -0.09
C ARG A 516 -16.78 -20.35 -0.47
N ARG A 517 -16.67 -21.44 0.31
CA ARG A 517 -15.77 -22.56 0.00
C ARG A 517 -16.15 -23.24 -1.31
N GLU A 518 -17.44 -23.47 -1.56
CA GLU A 518 -17.92 -24.08 -2.81
C GLU A 518 -17.50 -23.28 -4.05
N VAL A 519 -17.62 -21.95 -3.99
CA VAL A 519 -17.17 -21.05 -5.05
C VAL A 519 -15.67 -21.20 -5.32
N LEU A 520 -14.84 -21.18 -4.27
CA LEU A 520 -13.40 -21.35 -4.42
C LEU A 520 -13.03 -22.74 -4.96
N LEU A 521 -13.60 -23.82 -4.42
CA LEU A 521 -13.36 -25.18 -4.89
C LEU A 521 -13.78 -25.35 -6.36
N LYS A 522 -14.89 -24.75 -6.78
CA LYS A 522 -15.30 -24.73 -8.20
C LYS A 522 -14.26 -24.03 -9.08
N ALA A 523 -13.69 -22.93 -8.61
CA ALA A 523 -12.66 -22.21 -9.35
C ALA A 523 -11.33 -23.00 -9.41
N PHE A 524 -10.90 -23.60 -8.30
CA PHE A 524 -9.66 -24.38 -8.24
C PHE A 524 -9.68 -25.66 -9.07
N ARG A 525 -10.85 -26.26 -9.35
CA ARG A 525 -10.97 -27.38 -10.32
C ARG A 525 -10.40 -27.04 -11.71
N LYS A 526 -10.28 -25.76 -12.06
CA LYS A 526 -9.68 -25.31 -13.33
C LYS A 526 -8.15 -25.32 -13.33
N ASN A 527 -7.46 -25.58 -12.21
CA ASN A 527 -5.99 -25.57 -12.16
C ASN A 527 -5.33 -26.75 -12.90
N ASN A 528 -6.11 -27.78 -13.26
CA ASN A 528 -5.66 -28.92 -14.06
C ASN A 528 -5.99 -28.77 -15.56
N LYS A 529 -6.57 -27.62 -15.95
CA LYS A 529 -6.86 -27.22 -17.33
C LYS A 529 -5.89 -26.11 -17.72
#